data_AF-A0A965PXH0-F1
#
_entry.id   AF-A0A965PXH0-F1
#
_cell.length_a   1.000
_cell.length_b   1.000
_cell.length_c   1.000
_cell.angle_alpha   90.00
_cell.angle_beta   90.00
_cell.angle_gamma   90.00
#
_symmetry.space_group_name_H-M   'P 1'
#
loop_
_entity.id
_entity.type
_entity.pdbx_description
1 polymer ?
#
loop_
_entity_poly.entity_id
_entity_poly.type
_entity_poly.pdbx_seq_one_letter_code
_entity_poly.pdbx_strand_id
1 'polypeptide(L)'
;MQKKQTTGPVRKCAMVDTGGPMQAPTQAHWIARSIGSASTAPALLVLLVGLTLLWISRVDRMVPGMQASLIGTAVLLVGLGCAALAAIRPQRIGLSPPHVMLSMGFGGMLLGLLWDVIDGGADRLASLCSQSASLNLYDSFWLHVAYLPGMHLGMLAGGLLAIPSLRILRPHCGRYLCSLFAQNVLCSAWMLVGMTLGALWLVRVQTQPTGSTVAGMLGGMFVGMTWGMVASVGLYRLFFQLRRAHSGGFSTED
;
A
#
# COMPACT_ATOMS: atom_id res chain seq x y z
N MET A 1 -19.88 -11.27 47.93
CA MET A 1 -20.13 -9.87 47.54
C MET A 1 -20.25 -9.80 46.02
N GLN A 2 -21.45 -9.51 45.48
CA GLN A 2 -21.69 -9.46 44.03
C GLN A 2 -21.15 -8.15 43.42
N LYS A 3 -20.10 -8.24 42.59
CA LYS A 3 -19.65 -7.11 41.76
C LYS A 3 -20.63 -6.91 40.60
N LYS A 4 -21.41 -5.84 40.71
CA LYS A 4 -22.34 -5.34 39.70
C LYS A 4 -21.54 -4.85 38.49
N GLN A 5 -21.44 -5.66 37.44
CA GLN A 5 -20.84 -5.29 36.16
C GLN A 5 -21.76 -4.28 35.46
N THR A 6 -21.43 -2.99 35.56
CA THR A 6 -22.12 -1.92 34.83
C THR A 6 -21.72 -1.98 33.36
N THR A 7 -22.51 -2.69 32.56
CA THR A 7 -22.51 -2.61 31.11
C THR A 7 -22.97 -1.22 30.69
N GLY A 8 -22.01 -0.36 30.33
CA GLY A 8 -22.30 0.92 29.70
C GLY A 8 -23.07 0.72 28.38
N PRO A 9 -23.93 1.67 27.98
CA PRO A 9 -24.77 1.52 26.80
C PRO A 9 -23.89 1.45 25.55
N VAL A 10 -23.75 0.25 25.00
CA VAL A 10 -23.27 0.03 23.64
C VAL A 10 -24.31 0.70 22.73
N ARG A 11 -24.02 1.93 22.28
CA ARG A 11 -24.79 2.58 21.22
C ARG A 11 -24.69 1.70 19.98
N LYS A 12 -25.65 0.77 19.83
CA LYS A 12 -25.94 0.11 18.56
C LYS A 12 -26.18 1.24 17.57
N CYS A 13 -25.29 1.38 16.59
CA CYS A 13 -25.63 2.14 15.39
C CYS A 13 -26.84 1.44 14.80
N ALA A 14 -28.04 2.00 15.05
CA ALA A 14 -29.28 1.47 14.54
C ALA A 14 -29.15 1.45 13.02
N MET A 15 -29.15 0.24 12.46
CA MET A 15 -29.31 0.01 11.05
C MET A 15 -30.73 0.49 10.75
N VAL A 16 -30.85 1.71 10.21
CA VAL A 16 -32.12 2.28 9.79
C VAL A 16 -32.65 1.37 8.70
N ASP A 17 -33.71 0.63 9.02
CA ASP A 17 -34.39 -0.26 8.10
C ASP A 17 -35.26 0.61 7.19
N THR A 18 -34.64 1.13 6.13
CA THR A 18 -35.37 1.85 5.08
C THR A 18 -36.14 0.81 4.26
N GLY A 19 -37.37 0.50 4.67
CA GLY A 19 -38.34 -0.31 3.93
C GLY A 19 -38.80 0.36 2.63
N GLY A 20 -37.85 0.64 1.74
CA GLY A 20 -38.10 1.17 0.40
C GLY A 20 -38.49 0.05 -0.57
N PRO A 21 -39.31 0.35 -1.59
CA PRO A 21 -39.71 -0.62 -2.61
C PRO A 21 -38.49 -1.23 -3.29
N MET A 22 -38.59 -2.52 -3.60
CA MET A 22 -37.60 -3.37 -4.27
C MET A 22 -37.19 -2.72 -5.62
N GLN A 23 -36.24 -1.78 -5.60
CA GLN A 23 -35.69 -1.20 -6.81
C GLN A 23 -34.86 -2.28 -7.51
N ALA A 24 -35.22 -2.55 -8.76
CA ALA A 24 -34.46 -3.45 -9.62
C ALA A 24 -32.97 -3.06 -9.58
N PRO A 25 -32.05 -4.02 -9.39
CA PRO A 25 -30.63 -3.74 -9.30
C PRO A 25 -30.17 -3.01 -10.56
N THR A 26 -29.89 -1.73 -10.43
CA THR A 26 -29.39 -0.89 -11.52
C THR A 26 -28.05 -1.46 -12.01
N GLN A 27 -27.82 -1.51 -13.33
CA GLN A 27 -26.60 -2.05 -13.95
C GLN A 27 -25.28 -1.54 -13.32
N ALA A 28 -25.30 -0.31 -12.77
CA ALA A 28 -24.18 0.30 -12.07
C ALA A 28 -23.71 -0.51 -10.84
N HIS A 29 -24.60 -1.20 -10.14
CA HIS A 29 -24.25 -2.00 -8.97
C HIS A 29 -23.41 -3.24 -9.33
N TRP A 30 -23.62 -3.85 -10.51
CA TRP A 30 -22.87 -5.04 -10.92
C TRP A 30 -21.41 -4.70 -11.30
N ILE A 31 -21.18 -3.57 -11.95
CA ILE A 31 -19.84 -3.07 -12.30
C ILE A 31 -19.06 -2.69 -11.04
N ALA A 32 -19.72 -2.03 -10.06
CA ALA A 32 -19.10 -1.73 -8.77
C ALA A 32 -18.71 -3.00 -7.99
N ARG A 33 -19.44 -4.10 -8.18
CA ARG A 33 -19.17 -5.39 -7.53
C ARG A 33 -18.07 -6.19 -8.24
N SER A 34 -17.97 -6.13 -9.56
CA SER A 34 -16.95 -6.87 -10.33
C SER A 34 -15.55 -6.24 -10.21
N ILE A 35 -15.47 -4.91 -10.17
CA ILE A 35 -14.22 -4.17 -9.92
C ILE A 35 -13.73 -4.41 -8.48
N GLY A 36 -14.65 -4.73 -7.57
CA GLY A 36 -14.36 -5.02 -6.17
C GLY A 36 -13.90 -6.44 -5.85
N SER A 37 -13.71 -7.30 -6.85
CA SER A 37 -13.26 -8.67 -6.59
C SER A 37 -11.88 -8.68 -5.93
N ALA A 38 -11.77 -9.41 -4.82
CA ALA A 38 -10.55 -9.47 -4.01
C ALA A 38 -9.33 -9.98 -4.80
N SER A 39 -9.53 -10.64 -5.95
CA SER A 39 -8.47 -11.13 -6.82
C SER A 39 -8.14 -10.19 -7.99
N THR A 40 -9.07 -9.36 -8.46
CA THR A 40 -8.87 -8.55 -9.67
C THR A 40 -7.97 -7.35 -9.41
N ALA A 41 -8.20 -6.62 -8.31
CA ALA A 41 -7.38 -5.48 -7.92
C ALA A 41 -5.88 -5.82 -7.76
N PRO A 42 -5.48 -6.88 -7.01
CA PRO A 42 -4.07 -7.24 -6.91
C PRO A 42 -3.49 -7.74 -8.23
N ALA A 43 -4.26 -8.48 -9.04
CA ALA A 43 -3.78 -8.91 -10.36
C ALA A 43 -3.52 -7.73 -11.30
N LEU A 44 -4.41 -6.74 -11.32
CA LEU A 44 -4.25 -5.53 -12.12
C LEU A 44 -3.04 -4.73 -11.65
N LEU A 45 -2.81 -4.62 -10.33
CA LEU A 45 -1.63 -3.96 -9.80
C LEU A 45 -0.33 -4.67 -10.19
N VAL A 46 -0.27 -6.00 -10.04
CA VAL A 46 0.91 -6.79 -10.43
C VAL A 46 1.20 -6.66 -11.92
N LEU A 47 0.15 -6.69 -12.76
CA LEU A 47 0.26 -6.45 -14.19
C LEU A 47 0.80 -5.04 -14.48
N LEU A 48 0.27 -4.03 -13.80
CA LEU A 48 0.64 -2.64 -14.01
C LEU A 48 2.08 -2.36 -13.55
N VAL A 49 2.53 -2.96 -12.45
CA VAL A 49 3.95 -3.00 -12.05
C VAL A 49 4.81 -3.62 -13.15
N GLY A 50 4.43 -4.81 -13.64
CA GLY A 50 5.17 -5.51 -14.68
C GLY A 50 5.29 -4.70 -15.97
N LEU A 51 4.20 -4.08 -16.43
CA LEU A 51 4.19 -3.21 -17.60
C LEU A 51 5.05 -1.95 -17.40
N THR A 52 4.98 -1.34 -16.21
CA THR A 52 5.79 -0.15 -15.88
C THR A 52 7.27 -0.49 -15.90
N LEU A 53 7.67 -1.58 -15.24
CA LEU A 53 9.05 -2.04 -15.24
C LEU A 53 9.51 -2.42 -16.65
N LEU A 54 8.68 -3.12 -17.42
CA LEU A 54 9.00 -3.48 -18.80
C LEU A 54 9.21 -2.23 -19.67
N TRP A 55 8.32 -1.24 -19.56
CA TRP A 55 8.42 0.01 -20.31
C TRP A 55 9.70 0.78 -19.99
N ILE A 56 9.99 0.99 -18.71
CA ILE A 56 11.21 1.70 -18.26
C ILE A 56 12.46 0.94 -18.67
N SER A 57 12.42 -0.38 -18.58
CA SER A 57 13.56 -1.22 -18.93
C SER A 57 13.90 -1.20 -20.43
N ARG A 58 12.99 -0.75 -21.31
CA ARG A 58 13.32 -0.49 -22.74
C ARG A 58 14.21 0.74 -22.92
N VAL A 59 14.22 1.65 -21.94
CA VAL A 59 15.06 2.85 -21.94
C VAL A 59 16.47 2.51 -21.45
N ASP A 60 16.58 1.54 -20.53
CA ASP A 60 17.86 1.03 -20.01
C ASP A 60 18.49 0.04 -21.00
N ARG A 61 19.69 0.33 -21.53
CA ARG A 61 20.41 -0.56 -22.46
C ARG A 61 21.15 -1.67 -21.71
N MET A 62 20.41 -2.57 -21.06
CA MET A 62 20.96 -3.68 -20.27
C MET A 62 20.96 -5.03 -21.01
N VAL A 63 21.75 -5.98 -20.50
CA VAL A 63 21.79 -7.35 -21.02
C VAL A 63 20.41 -8.00 -20.80
N PRO A 64 19.72 -8.49 -21.85
CA PRO A 64 18.32 -8.91 -21.77
C PRO A 64 18.02 -9.97 -20.69
N GLY A 65 18.95 -10.91 -20.47
CA GLY A 65 18.74 -12.02 -19.53
C GLY A 65 18.63 -11.60 -18.07
N MET A 66 19.46 -10.65 -17.64
CA MET A 66 19.46 -10.18 -16.25
C MET A 66 18.27 -9.29 -15.96
N GLN A 67 17.93 -8.41 -16.89
CA GLN A 67 16.76 -7.54 -16.82
C GLN A 67 15.46 -8.32 -16.66
N ALA A 68 15.28 -9.40 -17.43
CA ALA A 68 14.11 -10.27 -17.28
C ALA A 68 14.03 -10.90 -15.87
N SER A 69 15.16 -11.32 -15.30
CA SER A 69 15.19 -11.89 -13.95
C SER A 69 14.85 -10.86 -12.85
N LEU A 70 15.31 -9.62 -12.99
CA LEU A 70 14.99 -8.54 -12.04
C LEU A 70 13.51 -8.14 -12.10
N ILE A 71 12.96 -8.00 -13.30
CA ILE A 71 11.53 -7.71 -13.47
C ILE A 71 10.70 -8.87 -12.93
N GLY A 72 11.06 -10.12 -13.28
CA GLY A 72 10.36 -11.32 -12.82
C GLY A 72 10.36 -11.44 -11.29
N THR A 73 11.51 -11.22 -10.64
CA THR A 73 11.62 -11.25 -9.17
C THR A 73 10.82 -10.13 -8.51
N ALA A 74 10.87 -8.90 -9.03
CA ALA A 74 10.07 -7.79 -8.50
C ALA A 74 8.57 -8.07 -8.61
N VAL A 75 8.09 -8.50 -9.78
CA VAL A 75 6.67 -8.85 -10.02
C VAL A 75 6.22 -9.99 -9.11
N LEU A 76 7.06 -11.03 -8.97
CA LEU A 76 6.79 -12.16 -8.07
C LEU A 76 6.68 -11.70 -6.61
N LEU A 77 7.62 -10.90 -6.12
CA LEU A 77 7.64 -10.42 -4.75
C LEU A 77 6.47 -9.47 -4.43
N VAL A 78 6.07 -8.62 -5.38
CA VAL A 78 4.84 -7.82 -5.25
C VAL A 78 3.62 -8.72 -5.21
N GLY A 79 3.53 -9.72 -6.10
CA GLY A 79 2.44 -10.71 -6.09
C GLY A 79 2.32 -11.46 -4.76
N LEU A 80 3.45 -11.89 -4.19
CA LEU A 80 3.51 -12.53 -2.88
C LEU A 80 3.08 -11.58 -1.76
N GLY A 81 3.49 -10.31 -1.81
CA GLY A 81 3.04 -9.29 -0.86
C GLY A 81 1.52 -9.06 -0.92
N CYS A 82 0.96 -9.00 -2.13
CA CYS A 82 -0.49 -8.92 -2.34
C CYS A 82 -1.22 -10.15 -1.78
N ALA A 83 -0.69 -11.35 -2.01
CA ALA A 83 -1.23 -12.58 -1.44
C ALA A 83 -1.16 -12.60 0.09
N ALA A 84 -0.05 -12.12 0.68
CA ALA A 84 0.11 -11.99 2.12
C ALA A 84 -0.89 -10.99 2.72
N LEU A 85 -1.12 -9.84 2.07
CA LEU A 85 -2.16 -8.88 2.50
C LEU A 85 -3.56 -9.51 2.49
N ALA A 86 -3.87 -10.31 1.46
CA ALA A 86 -5.13 -11.03 1.37
C ALA A 86 -5.26 -12.08 2.49
N ALA A 87 -4.19 -12.85 2.76
CA ALA A 87 -4.17 -13.87 3.81
C ALA A 87 -4.29 -13.28 5.21
N ILE A 88 -3.66 -12.12 5.46
CA ILE A 88 -3.76 -11.45 6.74
C ILE A 88 -5.21 -11.01 6.99
N ARG A 89 -6.03 -10.69 5.97
CA ARG A 89 -7.40 -10.19 6.23
C ARG A 89 -8.47 -11.29 6.37
N PRO A 90 -9.25 -11.30 7.47
CA PRO A 90 -10.47 -12.10 7.54
C PRO A 90 -11.45 -11.49 6.54
N GLN A 91 -11.71 -12.22 5.46
CA GLN A 91 -12.67 -11.84 4.43
C GLN A 91 -14.06 -11.75 5.06
N ARG A 92 -14.48 -10.53 5.42
CA ARG A 92 -15.91 -10.23 5.53
C ARG A 92 -16.32 -9.67 4.18
N ILE A 93 -17.28 -10.34 3.54
CA ILE A 93 -17.81 -10.07 2.21
C ILE A 93 -17.98 -8.56 1.99
N GLY A 94 -17.12 -7.98 1.14
CA GLY A 94 -17.04 -6.54 0.89
C GLY A 94 -15.66 -6.11 0.41
N LEU A 95 -15.59 -5.05 -0.40
CA LEU A 95 -14.35 -4.41 -0.85
C LEU A 95 -13.49 -4.08 0.37
N SER A 96 -12.32 -4.71 0.49
CA SER A 96 -11.45 -4.42 1.62
C SER A 96 -10.82 -3.03 1.40
N PRO A 97 -10.98 -2.08 2.34
CA PRO A 97 -10.41 -0.73 2.26
C PRO A 97 -8.91 -0.63 1.88
N PRO A 98 -8.00 -1.57 2.20
CA PRO A 98 -6.58 -1.42 1.93
C PRO A 98 -6.24 -1.67 0.48
N HIS A 99 -6.99 -2.46 -0.28
CA HIS A 99 -6.65 -2.67 -1.69
C HIS A 99 -6.92 -1.40 -2.48
N VAL A 100 -8.02 -0.71 -2.16
CA VAL A 100 -8.32 0.61 -2.72
C VAL A 100 -7.28 1.64 -2.27
N MET A 101 -6.90 1.63 -1.00
CA MET A 101 -5.87 2.52 -0.49
C MET A 101 -4.50 2.26 -1.14
N LEU A 102 -4.11 1.00 -1.25
CA LEU A 102 -2.86 0.57 -1.89
C LEU A 102 -2.89 0.95 -3.37
N SER A 103 -3.97 0.64 -4.10
CA SER A 103 -4.08 0.99 -5.53
C SER A 103 -4.10 2.50 -5.77
N MET A 104 -4.75 3.28 -4.91
CA MET A 104 -4.75 4.74 -5.02
C MET A 104 -3.40 5.35 -4.64
N GLY A 105 -2.75 4.85 -3.59
CA GLY A 105 -1.39 5.28 -3.22
C GLY A 105 -0.36 4.90 -4.27
N PHE A 106 -0.47 3.70 -4.84
CA PHE A 106 0.37 3.22 -5.92
C PHE A 106 0.14 4.00 -7.22
N GLY A 107 -1.12 4.22 -7.60
CA GLY A 107 -1.48 5.03 -8.76
C GLY A 107 -1.02 6.48 -8.62
N GLY A 108 -1.21 7.07 -7.45
CA GLY A 108 -0.69 8.40 -7.13
C GLY A 108 0.83 8.47 -7.20
N MET A 109 1.53 7.46 -6.69
CA MET A 109 2.99 7.36 -6.83
C MET A 109 3.42 7.30 -8.29
N LEU A 110 2.76 6.51 -9.14
CA LEU A 110 3.10 6.41 -10.55
C LEU A 110 2.84 7.69 -11.33
N LEU A 111 1.72 8.36 -11.06
CA LEU A 111 1.42 9.66 -11.66
C LEU A 111 2.43 10.71 -11.21
N GLY A 112 2.83 10.68 -9.93
CA GLY A 112 3.87 11.53 -9.38
C GLY A 112 5.24 11.27 -9.99
N LEU A 113 5.61 10.00 -10.16
CA LEU A 113 6.84 9.60 -10.84
C LEU A 113 6.84 10.03 -12.31
N LEU A 114 5.70 9.86 -13.01
CA LEU A 114 5.55 10.32 -14.38
C LEU A 114 5.73 11.83 -14.47
N TRP A 115 5.16 12.58 -13.53
CA TRP A 115 5.37 14.02 -13.41
C TRP A 115 6.86 14.37 -13.21
N ASP A 116 7.53 13.70 -12.25
CA ASP A 116 8.95 13.92 -11.97
C ASP A 116 9.84 13.58 -13.19
N VAL A 117 9.48 12.57 -13.99
CA VAL A 117 10.17 12.22 -15.25
C VAL A 117 9.95 13.29 -16.32
N ILE A 118 8.73 13.80 -16.44
CA ILE A 118 8.40 14.84 -17.44
C ILE A 118 9.13 16.15 -17.11
N ASP A 119 9.16 16.53 -15.82
CA ASP A 119 9.78 17.78 -15.37
C ASP A 119 11.31 17.69 -15.26
N GLY A 120 11.83 16.60 -14.69
CA GLY A 120 13.25 16.42 -14.39
C GLY A 120 14.05 15.64 -15.44
N GLY A 121 13.38 14.95 -16.36
CA GLY A 121 14.00 14.06 -17.34
C GLY A 121 14.40 12.68 -16.77
N ALA A 122 14.53 11.68 -17.66
CA ALA A 122 14.92 10.32 -17.28
C ALA A 122 16.38 10.22 -16.80
N ASP A 123 17.25 11.12 -17.25
CA ASP A 123 18.67 11.14 -16.85
C ASP A 123 18.85 11.43 -15.35
N ARG A 124 17.94 12.22 -14.76
CA ARG A 124 17.94 12.45 -13.30
C ARG A 124 17.72 11.15 -12.53
N LEU A 125 16.79 10.30 -12.98
CA LEU A 125 16.56 9.00 -12.33
C LEU A 125 17.79 8.09 -12.42
N ALA A 126 18.45 8.05 -13.57
CA ALA A 126 19.70 7.29 -13.72
C ALA A 126 20.79 7.81 -12.76
N SER A 127 20.91 9.13 -12.61
CA SER A 127 21.86 9.74 -11.67
C SER A 127 21.54 9.39 -10.20
N LEU A 128 20.26 9.41 -9.81
CA LEU A 128 19.80 9.02 -8.48
C LEU A 128 20.12 7.55 -8.18
N CYS A 129 19.86 6.66 -9.14
CA CYS A 129 20.21 5.24 -9.01
C CYS A 129 21.69 5.06 -8.68
N SER A 130 22.57 5.73 -9.43
CA SER A 130 24.02 5.61 -9.25
C SER A 130 24.50 6.15 -7.89
N GLN A 131 23.93 7.26 -7.42
CA GLN A 131 24.30 7.88 -6.15
C GLN A 131 23.79 7.07 -4.96
N SER A 132 22.56 6.57 -5.04
CA SER A 132 21.87 5.85 -3.96
C SER A 132 22.61 4.58 -3.51
N ALA A 133 23.39 3.96 -4.38
CA ALA A 133 24.16 2.74 -4.06
C ALA A 133 25.17 2.96 -2.93
N SER A 134 25.75 4.16 -2.85
CA SER A 134 26.81 4.51 -1.89
C SER A 134 26.29 5.10 -0.57
N LEU A 135 25.05 5.56 -0.55
CA LEU A 135 24.48 6.32 0.57
C LEU A 135 23.89 5.40 1.66
N ASN A 136 23.81 5.94 2.88
CA ASN A 136 23.09 5.31 3.98
C ASN A 136 21.57 5.42 3.78
N LEU A 137 20.79 4.66 4.57
CA LEU A 137 19.32 4.66 4.49
C LEU A 137 18.73 6.08 4.61
N TYR A 138 19.19 6.86 5.59
CA TYR A 138 18.67 8.20 5.87
C TYR A 138 19.02 9.19 4.74
N ASP A 139 20.28 9.17 4.27
CA ASP A 139 20.74 10.06 3.21
C ASP A 139 20.05 9.73 1.88
N SER A 140 19.90 8.43 1.57
CA SER A 140 19.16 7.96 0.39
C SER A 140 17.67 8.32 0.47
N PHE A 141 17.07 8.24 1.66
CA PHE A 141 15.70 8.68 1.88
C PHE A 141 15.55 10.18 1.60
N TRP A 142 16.42 10.99 2.18
CA TRP A 142 16.37 12.45 2.00
C TRP A 142 16.62 12.85 0.55
N LEU A 143 17.57 12.19 -0.12
CA LEU A 143 17.86 12.39 -1.54
C LEU A 143 16.62 12.06 -2.40
N HIS A 144 15.93 10.94 -2.16
CA HIS A 144 14.69 10.60 -2.89
C HIS A 144 13.59 11.63 -2.67
N VAL A 145 13.39 12.10 -1.43
CA VAL A 145 12.36 13.10 -1.13
C VAL A 145 12.68 14.44 -1.79
N ALA A 146 13.95 14.82 -1.84
CA ALA A 146 14.37 16.07 -2.47
C ALA A 146 14.26 16.04 -4.00
N TYR A 147 14.57 14.91 -4.65
CA TYR A 147 14.63 14.80 -6.10
C TYR A 147 13.39 14.21 -6.78
N LEU A 148 12.56 13.44 -6.07
CA LEU A 148 11.31 12.88 -6.57
C LEU A 148 10.11 13.34 -5.72
N PRO A 149 9.89 14.66 -5.57
CA PRO A 149 8.83 15.17 -4.72
C PRO A 149 7.45 14.80 -5.27
N GLY A 150 7.26 14.77 -6.60
CA GLY A 150 5.99 14.43 -7.23
C GLY A 150 5.56 13.00 -6.88
N MET A 151 6.47 12.04 -6.95
CA MET A 151 6.23 10.64 -6.57
C MET A 151 5.72 10.52 -5.12
N HIS A 152 6.39 11.18 -4.17
CA HIS A 152 6.01 11.12 -2.76
C HIS A 152 4.70 11.86 -2.47
N LEU A 153 4.53 13.07 -3.04
CA LEU A 153 3.30 13.85 -2.92
C LEU A 153 2.13 13.11 -3.55
N GLY A 154 2.33 12.51 -4.72
CA GLY A 154 1.34 11.70 -5.41
C GLY A 154 0.92 10.49 -4.59
N MET A 155 1.86 9.78 -3.97
CA MET A 155 1.55 8.68 -3.06
C MET A 155 0.72 9.15 -1.86
N LEU A 156 1.12 10.24 -1.20
CA LEU A 156 0.41 10.81 -0.04
C LEU A 156 -0.99 11.30 -0.44
N ALA A 157 -1.10 12.02 -1.54
CA ALA A 157 -2.36 12.51 -2.08
C ALA A 157 -3.28 11.34 -2.45
N GLY A 158 -2.76 10.32 -3.14
CA GLY A 158 -3.50 9.09 -3.47
C GLY A 158 -4.00 8.36 -2.22
N GLY A 159 -3.16 8.22 -1.19
CA GLY A 159 -3.53 7.64 0.10
C GLY A 159 -4.60 8.44 0.84
N LEU A 160 -4.52 9.78 0.81
CA LEU A 160 -5.51 10.67 1.44
C LEU A 160 -6.83 10.72 0.66
N LEU A 161 -6.79 10.66 -0.67
CA LEU A 161 -7.98 10.58 -1.53
C LEU A 161 -8.75 9.26 -1.35
N ALA A 162 -8.13 8.24 -0.75
CA ALA A 162 -8.85 7.04 -0.31
C ALA A 162 -9.84 7.31 0.85
N ILE A 163 -9.66 8.40 1.61
CA ILE A 163 -10.57 8.78 2.71
C ILE A 163 -11.95 9.23 2.21
N PRO A 164 -12.08 10.23 1.31
CA PRO A 164 -13.38 10.66 0.82
C PRO A 164 -14.09 9.54 0.02
N SER A 165 -13.36 8.71 -0.71
CA SER A 165 -13.95 7.56 -1.40
C SER A 165 -14.59 6.58 -0.41
N LEU A 166 -13.96 6.35 0.74
CA LEU A 166 -14.56 5.56 1.83
C LEU A 166 -15.71 6.29 2.56
N ARG A 167 -15.69 7.63 2.61
CA ARG A 167 -16.75 8.44 3.25
C ARG A 167 -18.08 8.33 2.50
N ILE A 168 -18.04 8.30 1.16
CA ILE A 168 -19.24 8.10 0.31
C ILE A 168 -19.92 6.78 0.67
N LEU A 169 -19.16 5.75 1.07
CA LEU A 169 -19.71 4.46 1.47
C LEU A 169 -20.26 4.41 2.92
N ARG A 170 -19.86 5.32 3.82
CA ARG A 170 -20.30 5.33 5.24
C ARG A 170 -20.41 6.75 5.83
N PRO A 171 -21.55 7.46 5.65
CA PRO A 171 -21.67 8.88 5.99
C PRO A 171 -21.79 9.24 7.49
N HIS A 172 -21.98 8.29 8.43
CA HIS A 172 -22.53 8.61 9.77
C HIS A 172 -21.62 8.45 11.01
N CYS A 173 -20.28 8.55 10.91
CA CYS A 173 -19.45 8.46 12.14
C CYS A 173 -18.18 9.33 12.11
N GLY A 174 -18.19 10.47 12.82
CA GLY A 174 -17.05 11.38 12.91
C GLY A 174 -15.85 10.84 13.71
N ARG A 175 -16.06 10.09 14.80
CA ARG A 175 -14.97 9.45 15.58
C ARG A 175 -14.23 8.38 14.78
N TYR A 176 -14.91 7.72 13.86
CA TYR A 176 -14.32 6.74 12.95
C TYR A 176 -13.33 7.40 11.97
N LEU A 177 -13.53 8.68 11.65
CA LEU A 177 -12.72 9.45 10.71
C LEU A 177 -11.31 9.73 11.26
N CYS A 178 -11.18 10.06 12.54
CA CYS A 178 -9.86 10.23 13.19
C CYS A 178 -9.04 8.93 13.18
N SER A 179 -9.68 7.80 13.48
CA SER A 179 -9.01 6.49 13.44
C SER A 179 -8.60 6.09 12.03
N LEU A 180 -9.46 6.36 11.03
CA LEU A 180 -9.13 6.10 9.62
C LEU A 180 -7.99 7.00 9.14
N PHE A 181 -8.00 8.27 9.51
CA PHE A 181 -6.94 9.21 9.16
C PHE A 181 -5.59 8.76 9.75
N ALA A 182 -5.54 8.48 11.05
CA ALA A 182 -4.32 7.99 11.69
C ALA A 182 -3.83 6.68 11.07
N GLN A 183 -4.75 5.76 10.73
CA GLN A 183 -4.42 4.52 10.04
C GLN A 183 -3.83 4.78 8.64
N ASN A 184 -4.39 5.72 7.88
CA ASN A 184 -3.87 6.09 6.57
C ASN A 184 -2.49 6.75 6.66
N VAL A 185 -2.26 7.62 7.65
CA VAL A 185 -0.95 8.23 7.89
C VAL A 185 0.09 7.17 8.25
N LEU A 186 -0.22 6.27 9.19
CA LEU A 186 0.69 5.19 9.58
C LEU A 186 0.98 4.22 8.44
N CYS A 187 -0.02 3.89 7.65
CA CYS A 187 0.14 3.02 6.48
C CYS A 187 0.97 3.70 5.39
N SER A 188 0.73 4.99 5.12
CA SER A 188 1.52 5.77 4.15
C SER A 188 2.97 5.93 4.62
N ALA A 189 3.21 6.15 5.91
CA ALA A 189 4.55 6.18 6.49
C ALA A 189 5.28 4.84 6.31
N TRP A 190 4.60 3.72 6.57
CA TRP A 190 5.17 2.39 6.34
C TRP A 190 5.42 2.07 4.86
N MET A 191 4.57 2.55 3.95
CA MET A 191 4.82 2.47 2.51
C MET A 191 6.07 3.25 2.12
N LEU A 192 6.24 4.45 2.68
CA LEU A 192 7.40 5.30 2.44
C LEU A 192 8.71 4.65 2.94
N VAL A 193 8.71 4.14 4.17
CA VAL A 193 9.83 3.37 4.74
C VAL A 193 10.10 2.11 3.90
N GLY A 194 9.04 1.40 3.53
CA GLY A 194 9.13 0.20 2.71
C GLY A 194 9.78 0.48 1.35
N MET A 195 9.33 1.51 0.63
CA MET A 195 9.90 1.89 -0.67
C MET A 195 11.40 2.16 -0.59
N THR A 196 11.83 2.91 0.41
CA THR A 196 13.24 3.28 0.54
C THR A 196 14.12 2.10 0.93
N LEU A 197 13.66 1.25 1.86
CA LEU A 197 14.33 0.00 2.18
C LEU A 197 14.37 -0.95 0.96
N GLY A 198 13.28 -1.05 0.21
CA GLY A 198 13.18 -1.91 -0.97
C GLY A 198 14.10 -1.45 -2.11
N ALA A 199 14.16 -0.14 -2.37
CA ALA A 199 15.08 0.44 -3.34
C ALA A 199 16.54 0.10 -2.98
N LEU A 200 16.92 0.33 -1.72
CA LEU A 200 18.26 0.08 -1.24
C LEU A 200 18.60 -1.41 -1.24
N TRP A 201 17.67 -2.26 -0.83
CA TRP A 201 17.84 -3.71 -0.87
C TRP A 201 18.15 -4.20 -2.28
N LEU A 202 17.33 -3.84 -3.28
CA LEU A 202 17.53 -4.33 -4.65
C LEU A 202 18.78 -3.74 -5.31
N VAL A 203 19.10 -2.48 -5.04
CA VAL A 203 20.33 -1.84 -5.53
C VAL A 203 21.56 -2.54 -4.95
N ARG A 204 21.57 -2.85 -3.65
CA ARG A 204 22.68 -3.58 -3.01
C ARG A 204 22.84 -4.99 -3.56
N VAL A 205 21.73 -5.69 -3.80
CA VAL A 205 21.76 -7.02 -4.44
C VAL A 205 22.30 -6.94 -5.88
N GLN A 206 22.05 -5.84 -6.61
CA GLN A 206 22.56 -5.60 -7.97
C GLN A 206 23.99 -5.05 -8.05
N THR A 207 24.57 -4.56 -6.95
CA THR A 207 25.94 -4.04 -6.95
C THR A 207 27.02 -5.12 -7.15
N GLN A 208 26.66 -6.40 -7.24
CA GLN A 208 27.53 -7.43 -7.80
C GLN A 208 27.43 -7.41 -9.34
N PRO A 209 28.53 -7.66 -10.07
CA PRO A 209 29.25 -6.80 -11.03
C PRO A 209 28.49 -6.08 -12.16
N THR A 210 27.17 -5.95 -12.11
CA THR A 210 26.32 -5.66 -13.29
C THR A 210 25.73 -4.25 -13.34
N GLY A 211 26.06 -3.40 -12.35
CA GLY A 211 25.60 -2.01 -12.28
C GLY A 211 24.17 -1.87 -11.75
N SER A 212 23.85 -0.67 -11.27
CA SER A 212 22.51 -0.30 -10.77
C SER A 212 21.59 0.06 -11.93
N THR A 213 20.45 -0.63 -12.06
CA THR A 213 19.46 -0.34 -13.10
C THR A 213 18.29 0.47 -12.56
N VAL A 214 17.67 1.31 -13.40
CA VAL A 214 16.48 2.08 -13.03
C VAL A 214 15.30 1.14 -12.77
N ALA A 215 15.14 0.12 -13.63
CA ALA A 215 14.13 -0.92 -13.45
C ALA A 215 14.33 -1.68 -12.12
N GLY A 216 15.58 -1.93 -11.75
CA GLY A 216 15.94 -2.53 -10.47
C GLY A 216 15.54 -1.68 -9.27
N MET A 217 15.91 -0.40 -9.27
CA MET A 217 15.55 0.52 -8.19
C MET A 217 14.02 0.63 -8.05
N LEU A 218 13.30 0.87 -9.16
CA LEU A 218 11.84 0.97 -9.16
C LEU A 218 11.16 -0.35 -8.75
N GLY A 219 11.69 -1.48 -9.20
CA GLY A 219 11.24 -2.80 -8.77
C GLY A 219 11.37 -2.96 -7.26
N GLY A 220 12.51 -2.53 -6.70
CA GLY A 220 12.75 -2.48 -5.26
C GLY A 220 11.73 -1.60 -4.54
N MET A 221 11.41 -0.43 -5.08
CA MET A 221 10.41 0.48 -4.51
C MET A 221 9.02 -0.15 -4.47
N PHE A 222 8.58 -0.79 -5.57
CA PHE A 222 7.27 -1.45 -5.61
C PHE A 222 7.18 -2.62 -4.62
N VAL A 223 8.22 -3.44 -4.55
CA VAL A 223 8.32 -4.54 -3.57
C VAL A 223 8.26 -3.97 -2.16
N GLY A 224 9.11 -2.98 -1.88
CA GLY A 224 9.22 -2.30 -0.60
C GLY A 224 7.90 -1.69 -0.15
N MET A 225 7.19 -0.98 -1.03
CA MET A 225 5.86 -0.44 -0.75
C MET A 225 4.88 -1.53 -0.33
N THR A 226 4.80 -2.61 -1.11
CA THR A 226 3.84 -3.70 -0.88
C THR A 226 4.10 -4.38 0.46
N TRP A 227 5.37 -4.72 0.74
CA TRP A 227 5.77 -5.37 1.98
C TRP A 227 5.74 -4.42 3.19
N GLY A 228 6.00 -3.12 2.99
CA GLY A 228 5.78 -2.10 4.02
C GLY A 228 4.33 -2.06 4.48
N MET A 229 3.38 -2.19 3.55
CA MET A 229 1.96 -2.31 3.92
C MET A 229 1.66 -3.63 4.65
N VAL A 230 2.22 -4.76 4.22
CA VAL A 230 2.09 -6.06 4.91
C VAL A 230 2.55 -5.91 6.37
N ALA A 231 3.73 -5.31 6.58
CA ALA A 231 4.31 -5.07 7.89
C ALA A 231 3.41 -4.15 8.74
N SER A 232 2.93 -3.04 8.17
CA SER A 232 2.02 -2.10 8.84
C SER A 232 0.76 -2.79 9.37
N VAL A 233 0.08 -3.55 8.51
CA VAL A 233 -1.15 -4.26 8.87
C VAL A 233 -0.87 -5.40 9.87
N GLY A 234 0.27 -6.10 9.71
CA GLY A 234 0.72 -7.13 10.62
C GLY A 234 0.98 -6.59 12.03
N LEU A 235 1.75 -5.51 12.14
CA LEU A 235 2.04 -4.82 13.40
C LEU A 235 0.77 -4.32 14.09
N TYR A 236 -0.13 -3.70 13.32
CA TYR A 236 -1.41 -3.25 13.84
C TYR A 236 -2.20 -4.41 14.47
N ARG A 237 -2.24 -5.57 13.82
CA ARG A 237 -2.93 -6.75 14.35
C ARG A 237 -2.27 -7.33 15.58
N LEU A 238 -0.95 -7.47 15.54
CA LEU A 238 -0.16 -7.95 16.66
C LEU A 238 -0.43 -7.08 17.90
N PHE A 239 -0.44 -5.76 17.74
CA PHE A 239 -0.77 -4.82 18.82
C PHE A 239 -2.14 -5.09 19.44
N PHE A 240 -3.19 -5.32 18.63
CA PHE A 240 -4.52 -5.65 19.16
C PHE A 240 -4.59 -7.03 19.82
N GLN A 241 -3.86 -8.02 19.31
CA GLN A 241 -3.78 -9.34 19.92
C GLN A 241 -3.12 -9.25 21.30
N LEU A 242 -1.99 -8.57 21.41
CA LEU A 242 -1.28 -8.33 22.67
C LEU A 242 -2.15 -7.57 23.67
N ARG A 243 -2.87 -6.53 23.22
CA ARG A 243 -3.78 -5.76 24.09
C ARG A 243 -4.94 -6.60 24.61
N ARG A 244 -5.49 -7.51 23.80
CA ARG A 244 -6.54 -8.45 24.23
C ARG A 244 -6.00 -9.45 25.25
N ALA A 245 -4.80 -9.99 25.02
CA ALA A 245 -4.16 -10.90 25.98
C ALA A 245 -3.95 -10.21 27.34
N HIS A 246 -3.45 -8.97 27.34
CA HIS A 246 -3.27 -8.20 28.58
C HIS A 246 -4.61 -7.82 29.27
N SER A 247 -5.68 -7.60 28.50
CA SER A 247 -6.99 -7.27 29.07
C SER A 247 -7.75 -8.50 29.58
N GLY A 248 -7.49 -9.69 29.00
CA GLY A 248 -8.11 -10.96 29.39
C GLY A 248 -7.42 -11.67 30.55
N GLY A 249 -6.16 -11.33 30.86
CA GLY A 249 -5.39 -11.91 31.96
C GLY A 249 -5.77 -11.41 33.37
N PHE A 250 -6.78 -10.55 33.51
CA PHE A 250 -7.18 -9.96 34.80
C PHE A 250 -8.48 -10.57 35.37
N SER A 251 -8.86 -11.79 34.96
CA SER A 251 -10.10 -12.45 35.41
C SER A 251 -9.92 -13.91 35.86
N THR A 252 -8.74 -14.27 36.38
CA THR A 252 -8.52 -15.56 37.04
C THR A 252 -7.92 -15.36 38.43
N GLU A 253 -8.74 -14.85 39.34
CA GLU A 253 -8.61 -15.00 40.79
C GLU A 253 -9.96 -14.59 41.38
N ASP A 254 -10.80 -15.60 41.67
CA ASP A 254 -11.84 -15.69 42.71
C ASP A 254 -12.85 -16.80 42.36
#